data_AF-A0A6A4RGV7-F1
#
_entry.id   AF-A0A6A4RGV7-F1
#
_cell.length_a   1.000
_cell.length_b   1.000
_cell.length_c   1.000
_cell.angle_alpha   90.00
_cell.angle_beta   90.00
_cell.angle_gamma   90.00
#
_symmetry.space_group_name_H-M   'P 1'
#
loop_
_entity.id
_entity.type
_entity.pdbx_description
1 polymer ?
#
loop_
_entity_poly.entity_id
_entity_poly.type
_entity_poly.pdbx_seq_one_letter_code
_entity_poly.pdbx_strand_id
1 'polypeptide(L)'
;MQDVEYVKSVLAEEYATSHPHEIEYPDLSDVIDGNEFDYTAGIVFCEAPNGSKSPEGHDYLWFKDGEKSILTHRFLVAVTLGKWVPRDFDVDHINHNPSDNRPENLRVVTRRDNNGNRRRVRLSELADLNEVTSAMADRKPKKTEEKPEPQEQVEDPFAEILNSGPVTEHFFTGETKPAEHSNGTWHKTNLGSWHLKFE
;
A
#
# COMPACT_ATOMS: atom_id res chain seq x y z
N MET A 1 6.79 -6.02 -35.26
CA MET A 1 8.19 -5.62 -35.43
C MET A 1 8.37 -4.10 -35.34
N GLN A 2 7.65 -3.29 -36.14
CA GLN A 2 7.66 -1.81 -36.01
C GLN A 2 7.25 -1.31 -34.62
N ASP A 3 6.29 -1.97 -33.98
CA ASP A 3 5.81 -1.54 -32.66
C ASP A 3 6.87 -1.72 -31.56
N VAL A 4 7.55 -2.86 -31.54
CA VAL A 4 8.62 -3.17 -30.58
C VAL A 4 9.75 -2.16 -30.72
N GLU A 5 10.14 -1.85 -31.95
CA GLU A 5 11.21 -0.91 -32.25
C GLU A 5 10.83 0.52 -31.82
N TYR A 6 9.59 0.94 -32.03
CA TYR A 6 9.08 2.21 -31.52
C TYR A 6 9.06 2.28 -30.00
N VAL A 7 8.58 1.23 -29.31
CA VAL A 7 8.59 1.22 -27.85
C VAL A 7 10.04 1.28 -27.33
N LYS A 8 10.96 0.53 -27.95
CA LYS A 8 12.39 0.58 -27.60
C LYS A 8 13.00 1.95 -27.87
N SER A 9 12.63 2.63 -28.95
CA SER A 9 13.15 3.97 -29.26
C SER A 9 12.68 4.99 -28.22
N VAL A 10 11.40 4.99 -27.85
CA VAL A 10 10.87 5.87 -26.81
C VAL A 10 11.53 5.57 -25.47
N LEU A 11 11.69 4.29 -25.13
CA LEU A 11 12.39 3.92 -23.91
C LEU A 11 13.86 4.35 -23.94
N ALA A 12 14.51 4.51 -25.09
CA ALA A 12 15.91 4.95 -25.14
C ALA A 12 16.09 6.47 -24.91
N GLU A 13 15.02 7.26 -25.03
CA GLU A 13 15.02 8.70 -24.84
C GLU A 13 14.72 9.09 -23.37
N GLU A 14 14.92 10.37 -23.04
CA GLU A 14 14.46 10.97 -21.77
C GLU A 14 12.96 11.24 -21.87
N TYR A 15 12.18 10.75 -20.92
CA TYR A 15 10.72 10.88 -20.92
C TYR A 15 10.16 11.11 -19.52
N ALA A 16 8.98 11.74 -19.46
CA ALA A 16 8.27 11.96 -18.21
C ALA A 16 7.60 10.66 -17.72
N THR A 17 7.78 10.36 -16.43
CA THR A 17 7.16 9.22 -15.74
C THR A 17 5.90 9.62 -14.95
N SER A 18 5.63 10.91 -14.84
CA SER A 18 4.49 11.52 -14.14
C SER A 18 3.94 12.71 -14.91
N HIS A 19 2.68 13.06 -14.67
CA HIS A 19 2.12 14.34 -15.10
C HIS A 19 2.48 15.48 -14.12
N PRO A 20 2.43 16.76 -14.52
CA PRO A 20 2.84 17.89 -13.67
C PRO A 20 2.11 18.05 -12.33
N HIS A 21 0.94 17.41 -12.17
CA HIS A 21 0.11 17.44 -10.96
C HIS A 21 0.16 16.12 -10.17
N GLU A 22 0.91 15.13 -10.66
CA GLU A 22 1.07 13.84 -9.99
C GLU A 22 2.34 13.86 -9.14
N ILE A 23 2.30 13.18 -8.00
CA ILE A 23 3.51 12.87 -7.23
C ILE A 23 4.40 12.02 -8.13
N GLU A 24 5.69 12.34 -8.24
CA GLU A 24 6.65 11.61 -9.09
C GLU A 24 6.88 10.18 -8.58
N TYR A 25 7.32 9.27 -9.45
CA TYR A 25 7.68 7.94 -8.97
C TYR A 25 8.99 8.02 -8.18
N PRO A 26 9.09 7.36 -7.01
CA PRO A 26 10.36 7.20 -6.32
C PRO A 26 11.38 6.48 -7.22
N ASP A 27 12.66 6.54 -6.85
CA ASP A 27 13.69 5.80 -7.59
C ASP A 27 13.37 4.31 -7.60
N LEU A 28 13.44 3.69 -8.78
CA LEU A 28 13.06 2.29 -8.92
C LEU A 28 13.94 1.37 -8.05
N SER A 29 15.22 1.71 -7.89
CA SER A 29 16.15 0.91 -7.07
C SER A 29 15.74 0.94 -5.60
N ASP A 30 15.33 2.11 -5.11
CA ASP A 30 14.84 2.28 -3.74
C ASP A 30 13.55 1.49 -3.51
N VAL A 31 12.62 1.48 -4.46
CA VAL A 31 11.39 0.67 -4.36
C VAL A 31 11.71 -0.82 -4.37
N ILE A 32 12.62 -1.27 -5.25
CA ILE A 32 13.04 -2.68 -5.30
C ILE A 32 13.71 -3.10 -3.99
N ASP A 33 14.55 -2.24 -3.41
CA ASP A 33 15.27 -2.57 -2.18
C ASP A 33 14.38 -2.45 -0.93
N GLY A 34 13.39 -1.55 -0.95
CA GLY A 34 12.51 -1.27 0.18
C GLY A 34 11.27 -2.16 0.27
N ASN A 35 10.87 -2.84 -0.81
CA ASN A 35 9.67 -3.67 -0.85
C ASN A 35 10.02 -5.14 -1.08
N GLU A 36 9.34 -6.03 -0.35
CA GLU A 36 9.43 -7.47 -0.59
C GLU A 36 8.44 -7.88 -1.69
N PHE A 37 8.90 -8.60 -2.70
CA PHE A 37 8.06 -9.06 -3.81
C PHE A 37 8.60 -10.36 -4.44
N ASP A 38 7.69 -11.13 -5.03
CA ASP A 38 8.02 -12.28 -5.87
C ASP A 38 7.78 -11.89 -7.34
N TYR A 39 8.89 -11.67 -8.06
CA TYR A 39 8.86 -11.31 -9.47
C TYR A 39 8.21 -12.38 -10.35
N THR A 40 8.44 -13.66 -10.07
CA THR A 40 7.97 -14.77 -10.90
C THR A 40 6.48 -14.99 -10.70
N ALA A 41 6.02 -14.93 -9.45
CA ALA A 41 4.59 -14.99 -9.12
C ALA A 41 3.84 -13.71 -9.49
N GLY A 42 4.55 -12.59 -9.65
CA GLY A 42 3.95 -11.29 -9.92
C GLY A 42 3.22 -10.71 -8.72
N ILE A 43 3.76 -10.91 -7.52
CA ILE A 43 3.13 -10.52 -6.25
C ILE A 43 4.04 -9.54 -5.53
N VAL A 44 3.50 -8.43 -5.05
CA VAL A 44 4.19 -7.52 -4.13
C VAL A 44 3.58 -7.68 -2.74
N PHE A 45 4.42 -7.79 -1.71
CA PHE A 45 3.93 -7.94 -0.35
C PHE A 45 3.17 -6.68 0.10
N CYS A 46 2.11 -6.84 0.89
CA CYS A 46 1.18 -5.76 1.27
C CYS A 46 0.40 -5.11 0.11
N GLU A 47 0.32 -5.75 -1.05
CA GLU A 47 -0.57 -5.27 -2.10
C GLU A 47 -2.05 -5.41 -1.71
N ALA A 48 -2.86 -4.46 -2.14
CA ALA A 48 -4.29 -4.39 -1.87
C ALA A 48 -5.08 -4.08 -3.15
N PRO A 49 -6.39 -4.32 -3.17
CA PRO A 49 -7.26 -3.81 -4.23
C PRO A 49 -7.26 -2.27 -4.24
N ASN A 50 -7.07 -1.67 -5.42
CA ASN A 50 -7.18 -0.23 -5.65
C ASN A 50 -8.66 0.23 -5.80
N GLY A 51 -9.62 -0.65 -5.56
CA GLY A 51 -11.06 -0.36 -5.70
C GLY A 51 -11.58 -0.29 -7.14
N SER A 52 -10.69 -0.27 -8.14
CA SER A 52 -11.06 -0.41 -9.55
C SER A 52 -11.17 -1.89 -9.93
N LYS A 53 -12.21 -2.23 -10.69
CA LYS A 53 -12.49 -3.60 -11.15
C LYS A 53 -12.52 -3.69 -12.67
N SER A 54 -12.09 -4.83 -13.21
CA SER A 54 -12.34 -5.18 -14.61
C SER A 54 -13.83 -5.46 -14.85
N PRO A 55 -14.30 -5.49 -16.11
CA PRO A 55 -15.67 -5.94 -16.44
C PRO A 55 -16.02 -7.32 -15.87
N GLU A 56 -15.02 -8.20 -15.73
CA GLU A 56 -15.14 -9.55 -15.17
C GLU A 56 -15.08 -9.58 -13.63
N GLY A 57 -14.88 -8.43 -12.99
CA GLY A 57 -14.91 -8.27 -11.53
C GLY A 57 -13.56 -8.45 -10.81
N HIS A 58 -12.48 -8.64 -11.57
CA HIS A 58 -11.13 -8.77 -11.02
C HIS A 58 -10.56 -7.42 -10.56
N ASP A 59 -9.80 -7.41 -9.47
CA ASP A 59 -9.28 -6.19 -8.85
C ASP A 59 -7.92 -5.81 -9.42
N TYR A 60 -7.74 -4.51 -9.67
CA TYR A 60 -6.40 -3.94 -9.85
C TYR A 60 -5.68 -3.85 -8.52
N LEU A 61 -4.45 -4.35 -8.49
CA LEU A 61 -3.64 -4.36 -7.27
C LEU A 61 -2.66 -3.18 -7.25
N TRP A 62 -2.45 -2.65 -6.05
CA TRP A 62 -1.48 -1.59 -5.76
C TRP A 62 -0.82 -1.82 -4.40
N PHE A 63 0.31 -1.18 -4.18
CA PHE A 63 0.96 -1.11 -2.86
C PHE A 63 1.39 0.33 -2.60
N LYS A 64 1.70 0.64 -1.34
CA LYS A 64 2.18 1.97 -0.94
C LYS A 64 3.68 1.94 -0.72
N ASP A 65 4.36 2.91 -1.30
CA ASP A 65 5.77 3.20 -1.06
C ASP A 65 5.88 4.67 -0.68
N GLY A 66 6.14 4.93 0.60
CA GLY A 66 6.03 6.27 1.19
C GLY A 66 4.65 6.89 1.00
N GLU A 67 4.61 8.08 0.39
CA GLU A 67 3.37 8.81 0.10
C GLU A 67 2.70 8.36 -1.20
N LYS A 68 3.38 7.58 -2.03
CA LYS A 68 2.90 7.20 -3.35
C LYS A 68 2.28 5.81 -3.33
N SER A 69 1.16 5.67 -4.02
CA SER A 69 0.56 4.37 -4.29
C SER A 69 0.89 3.93 -5.72
N ILE A 70 1.45 2.73 -5.85
CA ILE A 70 2.03 2.20 -7.09
C ILE A 70 1.23 0.97 -7.51
N LEU A 71 0.78 0.93 -8.76
CA LEU A 71 0.11 -0.24 -9.33
C LEU A 71 1.11 -1.40 -9.49
N THR A 72 0.76 -2.59 -8.98
CA THR A 72 1.64 -3.78 -8.97
C THR A 72 2.16 -4.10 -10.37
N HIS A 73 1.27 -4.18 -11.37
CA HIS A 73 1.67 -4.49 -12.74
C HIS A 73 2.64 -3.45 -13.34
N ARG A 74 2.51 -2.16 -12.99
CA ARG A 74 3.45 -1.13 -13.49
C ARG A 74 4.82 -1.28 -12.85
N PHE A 75 4.87 -1.59 -11.56
CA PHE A 75 6.12 -1.87 -10.87
C PHE A 75 6.85 -3.08 -11.48
N LEU A 76 6.18 -4.21 -11.69
CA LEU A 76 6.81 -5.41 -12.24
C LEU A 76 7.33 -5.21 -13.68
N VAL A 77 6.60 -4.44 -14.51
CA VAL A 77 7.12 -4.02 -15.82
C VAL A 77 8.36 -3.14 -15.66
N ALA A 78 8.34 -2.19 -14.72
CA ALA A 78 9.48 -1.32 -14.48
C ALA A 78 10.73 -2.09 -14.03
N VAL A 79 10.57 -3.07 -13.14
CA VAL A 79 11.64 -4.01 -12.73
C VAL A 79 12.23 -4.72 -13.96
N THR A 80 11.38 -5.19 -14.85
CA THR A 80 11.79 -5.89 -16.07
C THR A 80 12.55 -4.99 -17.06
N LEU A 81 12.15 -3.72 -17.15
CA LEU A 81 12.81 -2.75 -18.02
C LEU A 81 14.02 -2.06 -17.36
N GLY A 82 14.21 -2.27 -16.06
CA GLY A 82 15.20 -1.55 -15.24
C GLY A 82 14.88 -0.06 -15.04
N LYS A 83 13.67 0.39 -15.38
CA LYS A 83 13.21 1.77 -15.23
C LYS A 83 11.71 1.91 -15.36
N TRP A 84 11.17 3.01 -14.86
CA TRP A 84 9.74 3.31 -14.96
C TRP A 84 9.27 3.45 -16.41
N VAL A 85 8.08 2.91 -16.68
CA VAL A 85 7.39 3.04 -17.97
C VAL A 85 6.93 4.50 -18.14
N PRO A 86 7.10 5.11 -19.34
CA PRO A 86 6.64 6.47 -19.58
C PRO A 86 5.16 6.67 -19.22
N ARG A 87 4.79 7.87 -18.81
CA ARG A 87 3.42 8.12 -18.34
C ARG A 87 2.37 7.97 -19.44
N ASP A 88 2.75 8.19 -20.70
CA ASP A 88 1.88 8.07 -21.88
C ASP A 88 1.66 6.62 -22.36
N PHE A 89 2.31 5.67 -21.69
CA PHE A 89 2.15 4.25 -21.92
C PHE A 89 1.37 3.63 -20.77
N ASP A 90 0.43 2.78 -21.15
CA ASP A 90 -0.33 1.95 -20.24
C ASP A 90 0.27 0.53 -20.23
N VAL A 91 0.08 -0.17 -19.11
CA VAL A 91 0.45 -1.57 -18.95
C VAL A 91 -0.85 -2.34 -18.84
N ASP A 92 -0.98 -3.38 -19.65
CA ASP A 92 -2.23 -4.11 -19.84
C ASP A 92 -1.99 -5.62 -19.70
N HIS A 93 -3.04 -6.33 -19.31
CA HIS A 93 -3.02 -7.76 -19.01
C HIS A 93 -3.52 -8.55 -20.22
N ILE A 94 -2.72 -9.52 -20.68
CA ILE A 94 -3.01 -10.32 -21.87
C ILE A 94 -4.25 -11.19 -21.65
N ASN A 95 -4.42 -11.75 -20.45
CA ASN A 95 -5.57 -12.57 -20.07
C ASN A 95 -6.78 -11.77 -19.56
N HIS A 96 -6.73 -10.43 -19.59
CA HIS A 96 -7.77 -9.54 -19.06
C HIS A 96 -8.05 -9.67 -17.55
N ASN A 97 -7.19 -10.36 -16.80
CA ASN A 97 -7.26 -10.46 -15.36
C ASN A 97 -6.25 -9.50 -14.70
N PRO A 98 -6.67 -8.31 -14.21
CA PRO A 98 -5.79 -7.33 -13.57
C PRO A 98 -5.15 -7.80 -12.26
N SER A 99 -5.62 -8.90 -11.68
CA SER A 99 -5.03 -9.49 -10.47
C SER A 99 -3.88 -10.45 -10.81
N ASP A 100 -3.72 -10.87 -12.08
CA ASP A 100 -2.64 -11.75 -12.52
C ASP A 100 -1.47 -10.93 -13.08
N ASN A 101 -0.57 -10.47 -12.20
CA ASN A 101 0.53 -9.58 -12.59
C ASN A 101 1.82 -10.32 -13.00
N ARG A 102 1.76 -11.62 -13.34
CA ARG A 102 2.94 -12.35 -13.80
C ARG A 102 3.56 -11.68 -15.03
N PRO A 103 4.90 -11.53 -15.14
CA PRO A 103 5.55 -10.83 -16.24
C PRO A 103 5.15 -11.33 -17.64
N GLU A 104 4.93 -12.64 -17.79
CA GLU A 104 4.47 -13.28 -19.03
C GLU A 104 3.06 -12.84 -19.47
N ASN A 105 2.24 -12.38 -18.53
CA ASN A 105 0.88 -11.92 -18.76
C ASN A 105 0.79 -10.40 -19.04
N LEU A 106 1.91 -9.67 -18.99
CA LEU A 106 1.92 -8.21 -19.13
C LEU A 106 2.37 -7.76 -20.53
N ARG A 107 1.77 -6.66 -20.99
CA ARG A 107 2.16 -5.96 -22.22
C ARG A 107 2.18 -4.45 -22.02
N VAL A 108 3.04 -3.78 -22.77
CA VAL A 108 3.11 -2.32 -22.85
C VAL A 108 2.30 -1.86 -24.06
N VAL A 109 1.39 -0.91 -23.84
CA VAL A 109 0.52 -0.34 -24.87
C VAL A 109 0.62 1.18 -24.83
N THR A 110 0.51 1.84 -25.99
CA THR A 110 0.42 3.32 -25.99
C THR A 110 -1.05 3.72 -25.80
N ARG A 111 -1.32 4.88 -25.20
CA ARG A 111 -2.70 5.39 -25.06
C ARG A 111 -3.46 5.49 -26.38
N ARG A 112 -2.78 5.86 -27.45
CA ARG A 112 -3.36 5.93 -28.81
C ARG A 112 -3.77 4.56 -29.34
N ASP A 113 -3.11 3.51 -28.87
CA ASP A 113 -3.34 2.13 -29.30
C ASP A 113 -4.35 1.40 -28.42
N ASN A 114 -4.47 1.75 -27.14
CA ASN A 114 -5.48 1.15 -26.25
C ASN A 114 -6.90 1.33 -26.83
N ASN A 115 -7.19 2.51 -27.40
CA ASN A 115 -8.47 2.79 -28.06
C ASN A 115 -8.60 2.28 -29.52
N GLY A 116 -7.53 1.80 -30.17
CA GLY A 116 -7.55 1.48 -31.61
C GLY A 116 -6.94 0.13 -32.00
N ASN A 117 -6.53 -0.68 -31.03
CA ASN A 117 -5.53 -1.76 -31.11
C ASN A 117 -4.63 -1.83 -32.35
N ARG A 118 -3.72 -0.86 -32.43
CA ARG A 118 -2.69 -0.78 -33.47
C ARG A 118 -1.30 -1.21 -33.02
N ARG A 119 -0.94 -1.03 -31.74
CA ARG A 119 0.39 -1.43 -31.22
C ARG A 119 0.29 -2.04 -29.84
N ARG A 120 0.81 -3.26 -29.70
CA ARG A 120 0.83 -4.05 -28.47
C ARG A 120 2.15 -4.77 -28.42
N VAL A 121 2.96 -4.51 -27.39
CA VAL A 121 4.26 -5.15 -27.25
C VAL A 121 4.28 -5.96 -25.97
N ARG A 122 4.57 -7.26 -26.09
CA ARG A 122 4.70 -8.15 -24.94
C ARG A 122 5.97 -7.82 -24.18
N LEU A 123 5.94 -8.02 -22.87
CA LEU A 123 7.11 -7.72 -22.03
C LEU A 123 8.32 -8.58 -22.43
N SER A 124 8.09 -9.84 -22.81
CA SER A 124 9.12 -10.76 -23.32
C SER A 124 9.73 -10.36 -24.68
N GLU A 125 9.14 -9.42 -25.41
CA GLU A 125 9.74 -8.87 -26.65
C GLU A 125 10.66 -7.66 -26.36
N LEU A 126 10.52 -7.06 -25.18
CA LEU A 126 11.30 -5.91 -24.74
C LEU A 126 12.56 -6.34 -24.00
N ALA A 127 12.46 -7.34 -23.12
CA ALA A 127 13.55 -7.84 -22.29
C ALA A 127 13.49 -9.37 -22.15
N ASP A 128 14.64 -9.98 -21.81
CA ASP A 128 14.70 -11.41 -21.48
C ASP A 128 14.22 -11.63 -20.05
N LEU A 129 13.03 -12.23 -19.91
CA LEU A 129 12.43 -12.50 -18.60
C LEU A 129 13.28 -13.45 -17.75
N ASN A 130 13.99 -14.41 -18.35
CA ASN A 130 14.78 -15.39 -17.60
C ASN A 130 16.02 -14.74 -16.97
N GLU A 131 16.62 -13.79 -17.69
CA GLU A 131 17.74 -13.00 -17.18
C GLU A 131 17.30 -12.15 -15.99
N VAL A 132 16.15 -11.48 -16.10
CA VAL A 132 15.58 -10.67 -15.01
C VAL A 132 15.23 -11.54 -13.80
N THR A 133 14.58 -12.68 -14.01
CA THR A 133 14.26 -13.62 -12.92
C THR A 133 15.53 -14.06 -12.18
N SER A 134 16.59 -14.40 -12.93
CA SER A 134 17.87 -14.81 -12.33
C SER A 134 18.51 -13.66 -11.55
N ALA A 135 18.51 -12.45 -12.12
CA ALA A 135 19.04 -11.25 -11.46
C ALA A 135 18.28 -10.90 -10.17
N MET A 136 16.95 -11.05 -10.16
CA MET A 136 16.13 -10.80 -8.96
C MET A 136 16.32 -11.88 -7.89
N ALA A 137 16.54 -13.14 -8.28
CA ALA A 137 16.83 -14.22 -7.34
C ALA A 137 18.18 -14.03 -6.63
N ASP A 138 19.18 -13.49 -7.33
CA ASP A 138 20.51 -13.21 -6.76
C ASP A 138 20.55 -11.91 -5.93
N ARG A 139 19.57 -11.02 -6.11
CA ARG A 139 19.48 -9.75 -5.39
C ARG A 139 19.09 -10.01 -3.94
N LYS A 140 20.09 -10.00 -3.04
CA LYS A 140 19.84 -10.06 -1.60
C LYS A 140 19.17 -8.75 -1.16
N PRO A 141 18.03 -8.78 -0.44
CA PRO A 141 17.41 -7.56 0.05
C PRO A 141 18.41 -6.82 0.93
N LYS A 142 18.58 -5.52 0.68
CA LYS A 142 19.30 -4.64 1.59
C LYS A 142 18.49 -4.64 2.87
N LYS A 143 19.00 -5.31 3.90
CA LYS A 143 18.45 -5.21 5.25
C LYS A 143 18.43 -3.73 5.57
N THR A 144 17.25 -3.12 5.58
CA THR A 144 17.06 -1.74 5.99
C THR A 144 17.78 -1.60 7.33
N GLU A 145 18.89 -0.85 7.35
CA GLU A 145 19.40 -0.34 8.61
C GLU A 145 18.25 0.50 9.13
N GLU A 146 17.52 -0.03 10.12
CA GLU A 146 16.57 0.75 10.90
C GLU A 146 17.33 2.00 11.32
N LYS A 147 17.06 3.12 10.64
CA LYS A 147 17.42 4.43 11.13
C LYS A 147 16.80 4.46 12.52
N PRO A 148 17.61 4.53 13.60
CA PRO A 148 17.04 4.48 14.93
C PRO A 148 16.00 5.59 14.99
N GLU A 149 14.74 5.20 15.20
CA GLU A 149 13.71 6.16 15.55
C GLU A 149 14.31 7.06 16.63
N PRO A 150 14.21 8.40 16.51
CA PRO A 150 14.45 9.23 17.66
C PRO A 150 13.50 8.69 18.73
N GLN A 151 14.06 8.05 19.75
CA GLN A 151 13.31 7.62 20.90
C GLN A 151 12.80 8.90 21.56
N GLU A 152 11.65 9.39 21.13
CA GLU A 152 10.83 10.28 21.93
C GLU A 152 10.59 9.51 23.22
N GLN A 153 11.13 10.05 24.31
CA GLN A 153 10.78 9.61 25.64
C GLN A 153 9.30 9.90 25.79
N VAL A 154 8.47 8.91 25.47
CA VAL A 154 7.07 8.92 25.86
C VAL A 154 7.12 8.70 27.37
N GLU A 155 7.21 9.79 28.11
CA GLU A 155 6.81 9.76 29.51
C GLU A 155 5.37 9.30 29.52
N ASP A 156 5.16 8.03 29.89
CA ASP A 156 3.82 7.49 30.06
C ASP A 156 3.12 8.31 31.14
N PRO A 157 2.12 9.15 30.78
CA PRO A 157 1.46 10.03 31.74
C PRO A 157 0.66 9.24 32.80
N PHE A 158 0.59 7.91 32.68
CA PHE A 158 -0.04 6.99 33.62
C PHE A 158 0.94 6.16 34.46
N ALA A 159 2.25 6.27 34.25
CA ALA A 159 3.24 5.50 35.02
C ALA A 159 3.21 5.81 36.53
N GLU A 160 2.86 7.04 36.93
CA GLU A 160 2.66 7.40 38.34
C GLU A 160 1.36 6.81 38.92
N ILE A 161 0.32 6.64 38.10
CA ILE A 161 -1.01 6.19 38.55
C ILE A 161 -0.99 4.69 38.89
N LEU A 162 -0.21 3.89 38.16
CA LEU A 162 -0.10 2.45 38.39
C LEU A 162 0.66 2.07 39.67
N ASN A 163 1.47 3.00 40.21
CA ASN A 163 2.19 2.82 41.48
C ASN A 163 1.41 3.34 42.71
N SER A 164 0.22 3.89 42.49
CA SER A 164 -0.68 4.30 43.57
C SER A 164 -1.32 3.05 44.16
N GLY A 165 -1.15 2.82 45.47
CA GLY A 165 -1.85 1.75 46.19
C GLY A 165 -3.38 1.82 46.01
N PRO A 166 -4.14 0.80 46.45
CA PRO A 166 -5.58 0.76 46.24
C PRO A 166 -6.24 2.06 46.71
N VAL A 167 -6.98 2.71 45.82
CA VAL A 167 -7.73 3.93 46.11
C VAL A 167 -8.77 3.61 47.19
N THR A 168 -8.50 4.03 48.43
CA THR A 168 -9.34 3.73 49.60
C THR A 168 -10.51 4.70 49.77
N GLU A 169 -10.61 5.75 48.95
CA GLU A 169 -11.64 6.78 49.08
C GLU A 169 -12.51 6.88 47.82
N HIS A 170 -13.79 6.57 47.97
CA HIS A 170 -14.80 6.80 46.95
C HIS A 170 -15.25 8.26 46.99
N PHE A 171 -14.68 9.11 46.13
CA PHE A 171 -15.17 10.48 45.95
C PHE A 171 -16.40 10.50 45.04
N PHE A 172 -17.58 10.62 45.63
CA PHE A 172 -18.81 10.89 44.90
C PHE A 172 -18.94 12.39 44.62
N THR A 173 -18.74 12.80 43.38
CA THR A 173 -18.97 14.18 42.94
C THR A 173 -20.46 14.39 42.60
N GLY A 174 -21.25 14.74 43.62
CA GLY A 174 -22.62 15.22 43.46
C GLY A 174 -23.55 14.87 44.61
N GLU A 175 -24.61 15.67 44.78
CA GLU A 175 -25.69 15.34 45.71
C GLU A 175 -26.40 14.05 45.25
N THR A 176 -26.42 13.02 46.09
CA THR A 176 -27.12 11.76 45.84
C THR A 176 -28.50 11.78 46.47
N LYS A 177 -29.55 11.43 45.70
CA LYS A 177 -30.92 11.26 46.20
C LYS A 177 -31.40 9.81 46.00
N PRO A 178 -32.22 9.26 46.92
CA PRO A 178 -32.87 7.96 46.72
C PRO A 178 -33.78 7.99 45.50
N ALA A 179 -33.70 6.95 44.67
CA ALA A 179 -34.60 6.79 43.55
C ALA A 179 -36.00 6.44 44.09
N GLU A 180 -37.00 7.25 43.70
CA GLU A 180 -38.37 7.23 44.21
C GLU A 180 -39.08 5.88 44.07
N HIS A 181 -38.59 4.98 43.21
CA HIS A 181 -39.24 3.71 42.88
C HIS A 181 -38.45 2.47 43.33
N SER A 182 -37.42 2.66 44.16
CA SER A 182 -36.48 1.58 44.54
C SER A 182 -36.41 1.26 46.04
N ASN A 183 -37.40 1.69 46.84
CA ASN A 183 -37.38 1.57 48.32
C ASN A 183 -36.06 2.04 48.96
N GLY A 184 -35.35 2.99 48.34
CA GLY A 184 -34.08 3.53 48.83
C GLY A 184 -32.83 2.71 48.54
N THR A 185 -32.94 1.57 47.84
CA THR A 185 -31.78 0.70 47.54
C THR A 185 -30.87 1.29 46.46
N TRP A 186 -31.44 2.06 45.53
CA TRP A 186 -30.70 2.69 44.45
C TRP A 186 -30.64 4.20 44.63
N HIS A 187 -29.44 4.74 44.49
CA HIS A 187 -29.21 6.18 44.49
C HIS A 187 -28.72 6.64 43.11
N LYS A 188 -29.20 7.81 42.70
CA LYS A 188 -28.81 8.46 41.45
C LYS A 188 -28.11 9.78 41.76
N THR A 189 -26.99 10.05 41.09
CA THR A 189 -26.36 11.37 41.12
C THR A 189 -26.99 12.28 40.07
N ASN A 190 -26.91 13.60 40.28
CA ASN A 190 -27.37 14.60 39.31
C ASN A 190 -26.62 14.53 37.96
N LEU A 191 -25.48 13.83 37.90
CA LEU A 191 -24.68 13.61 36.69
C LEU A 191 -25.03 12.29 35.97
N GLY A 192 -26.09 11.58 36.40
CA GLY A 192 -26.66 10.46 35.64
C GLY A 192 -26.07 9.09 35.95
N SER A 193 -25.09 8.99 36.85
CA SER A 193 -24.52 7.70 37.27
C SER A 193 -25.38 7.03 38.35
N TRP A 194 -25.57 5.73 38.22
CA TRP A 194 -26.35 4.89 39.13
C TRP A 194 -25.44 3.99 39.95
N HIS A 195 -25.66 3.94 41.26
CA HIS A 195 -24.88 3.06 42.12
C HIS A 195 -25.76 2.43 43.20
N LEU A 196 -25.45 1.19 43.53
CA LEU A 196 -26.01 0.51 44.68
C LEU A 196 -25.28 0.98 45.92
N LYS A 197 -26.02 1.33 46.98
CA LYS A 197 -25.43 1.57 48.28
C LYS A 197 -25.76 0.38 49.17
N PHE A 198 -24.72 -0.35 49.55
CA PHE A 198 -24.83 -1.36 50.60
C PHE A 198 -24.55 -0.64 51.93
N GLU A 199 -25.40 -0.87 52.94
CA GLU A 199 -25.13 -0.46 54.32
C GLU A 199 -24.01 -1.31 54.94
#